data_AF-A0A9D2PIF1-F1
#
_entry.id   AF-A0A9D2PIF1-F1
#
_cell.length_a   1.000
_cell.length_b   1.000
_cell.length_c   1.000
_cell.angle_alpha   90.00
_cell.angle_beta   90.00
_cell.angle_gamma   90.00
#
_symmetry.space_group_name_H-M   'P 1'
#
loop_
_entity.id
_entity.type
_entity.pdbx_description
1 polymer ?
#
loop_
_entity_poly.entity_id
_entity_poly.type
_entity_poly.pdbx_seq_one_letter_code
_entity_poly.pdbx_strand_id
1 'polypeptide(L)'
;MINDFVKTWIWLMDYYIGSYLDLDVRIMKNFLEKVLYTDELNVVFQRILNDKEKGKISEKIEKRGILLNVIILLDDTYEMICKEEGFILLNKSLDYLINNFLSINWLLAYLLRKDFENGRKSEGNTYQQSDIIIEFLKVIRKENNIRKMIKKDDAEKEENIKIWENVSKYDLKFIKAHVEYLKFLVILLCITESPFYSKQSRMIASQLKNCLKKILVNCRIEKFFMEPNIQYSEEEFGIHTTTKFEMYFIQSNGDRYCLRLDFPHNDVKKIHFNIHEPFRGTAFPIKKYEFQELCDKCPDCDLNDFFYKYGDCYWFKNNFLLKIKEKCKD
;
A
#
# COMPACT_ATOMS: atom_id res chain seq x y z
N MET A 1 7.94 3.49 -29.71
CA MET A 1 6.70 2.68 -29.58
C MET A 1 6.15 2.91 -28.18
N ILE A 2 4.92 3.42 -28.05
CA ILE A 2 4.30 3.70 -26.75
C ILE A 2 3.85 2.37 -26.13
N ASN A 3 4.34 2.04 -24.92
CA ASN A 3 3.93 0.84 -24.21
C ASN A 3 2.52 1.00 -23.58
N ASP A 4 1.88 -0.11 -23.18
CA ASP A 4 0.50 -0.07 -22.69
C ASP A 4 0.33 0.70 -21.38
N PHE A 5 1.40 0.84 -20.59
CA PHE A 5 1.40 1.67 -19.40
C PHE A 5 1.28 3.15 -19.76
N VAL A 6 2.07 3.64 -20.71
CA VAL A 6 1.98 5.02 -21.21
C VAL A 6 0.65 5.29 -21.91
N LYS A 7 0.11 4.34 -22.69
CA LYS A 7 -1.25 4.46 -23.25
C LYS A 7 -2.30 4.60 -22.14
N THR A 8 -2.17 3.83 -21.06
CA THR A 8 -3.06 3.90 -19.89
C THR A 8 -3.01 5.28 -19.25
N TRP A 9 -1.83 5.90 -19.14
CA TRP A 9 -1.71 7.27 -18.64
C TRP A 9 -2.47 8.27 -19.50
N ILE A 10 -2.22 8.28 -20.80
CA ILE A 10 -2.88 9.20 -21.74
C ILE A 10 -4.40 9.03 -21.64
N TRP A 11 -4.89 7.79 -21.60
CA TRP A 11 -6.31 7.49 -21.44
C TRP A 11 -6.88 7.96 -20.10
N LEU A 12 -6.16 7.82 -18.98
CA LEU A 12 -6.61 8.35 -17.69
C LEU A 12 -6.70 9.88 -17.69
N MET A 13 -5.81 10.56 -18.42
CA MET A 13 -5.80 12.03 -18.52
C MET A 13 -7.04 12.60 -19.20
N ASP A 14 -7.65 11.85 -20.13
CA ASP A 14 -8.94 12.25 -20.74
C ASP A 14 -10.06 12.37 -19.68
N TYR A 15 -9.88 11.79 -18.50
CA TYR A 15 -10.82 11.83 -17.37
C TYR A 15 -10.45 12.83 -16.27
N TYR A 16 -9.39 13.62 -16.46
CA TYR A 16 -8.99 14.64 -15.49
C TYR A 16 -10.10 15.68 -15.24
N ILE A 17 -10.81 16.07 -16.31
CA ILE A 17 -11.88 17.08 -16.29
C ILE A 17 -13.04 16.66 -15.36
N GLY A 18 -13.27 15.36 -15.17
CA GLY A 18 -14.30 14.82 -14.27
C GLY A 18 -13.81 14.44 -12.87
N SER A 19 -12.60 14.86 -12.48
CA SER A 19 -11.96 14.41 -11.23
C SER A 19 -12.46 15.20 -10.00
N TYR A 20 -12.43 14.55 -8.83
CA TYR A 20 -13.02 15.08 -7.58
C TYR A 20 -12.19 16.19 -6.90
N LEU A 21 -10.92 16.33 -7.27
CA LEU A 21 -9.98 17.25 -6.62
C LEU A 21 -9.44 18.22 -7.67
N ASP A 22 -9.61 19.52 -7.44
CA ASP A 22 -8.88 20.57 -8.16
C ASP A 22 -7.42 20.51 -7.64
N LEU A 23 -6.63 19.63 -8.27
CA LEU A 23 -5.22 19.48 -7.94
C LEU A 23 -4.48 20.78 -8.29
N ASP A 24 -3.52 21.17 -7.47
CA ASP A 24 -2.66 22.33 -7.76
C ASP A 24 -1.99 22.10 -9.13
N VAL A 25 -2.17 23.07 -10.04
CA VAL A 25 -1.64 23.02 -11.41
C VAL A 25 -0.13 22.75 -11.42
N ARG A 26 0.60 23.18 -10.39
CA ARG A 26 2.04 22.91 -10.24
C ARG A 26 2.33 21.44 -10.01
N ILE A 27 1.55 20.78 -9.15
CA ILE A 27 1.68 19.34 -8.89
C ILE A 27 1.39 18.56 -10.17
N MET A 28 0.34 18.96 -10.89
CA MET A 28 -0.01 18.35 -12.17
C MET A 28 1.08 18.50 -13.21
N LYS A 29 1.61 19.72 -13.36
CA LYS A 29 2.66 20.02 -14.31
C LYS A 29 3.92 19.19 -14.03
N ASN A 30 4.36 19.17 -12.77
CA ASN A 30 5.52 18.38 -12.34
C ASN A 30 5.31 16.89 -12.62
N PHE A 31 4.11 16.36 -12.39
CA PHE A 31 3.78 14.97 -12.70
C PHE A 31 3.84 14.68 -14.21
N LEU A 32 3.21 15.53 -15.02
CA LEU A 32 3.15 15.36 -16.48
C LEU A 32 4.53 15.40 -17.12
N GLU A 33 5.40 16.34 -16.69
CA GLU A 33 6.78 16.49 -17.19
C GLU A 33 7.63 15.23 -17.03
N LYS A 34 7.29 14.36 -16.07
CA LYS A 34 7.99 13.08 -15.86
C LYS A 34 7.46 11.93 -16.71
N VAL A 35 6.16 11.96 -17.04
CA VAL A 35 5.44 10.78 -17.58
C VAL A 35 5.23 10.89 -19.09
N LEU A 36 5.16 12.10 -19.64
CA LEU A 36 4.94 12.34 -21.07
C LEU A 36 6.16 13.00 -21.71
N TYR A 37 6.43 12.61 -22.95
CA TYR A 37 7.42 13.27 -23.80
C TYR A 37 6.81 14.55 -24.41
N THR A 38 7.66 15.47 -24.89
CA THR A 38 7.32 16.88 -25.11
C THR A 38 6.10 17.15 -26.01
N ASP A 39 5.89 16.35 -27.06
CA ASP A 39 4.82 16.63 -28.02
C ASP A 39 3.44 16.20 -27.49
N GLU A 40 3.35 15.04 -26.83
CA GLU A 40 2.12 14.57 -26.18
C GLU A 40 1.79 15.40 -24.92
N LEU A 41 2.82 15.82 -24.18
CA LEU A 41 2.70 16.68 -23.01
C LEU A 41 2.01 18.00 -23.37
N ASN A 42 2.41 18.64 -24.47
CA ASN A 42 1.85 19.91 -24.89
C ASN A 42 0.35 19.79 -25.24
N VAL A 43 -0.06 18.72 -25.91
CA VAL A 43 -1.49 18.49 -26.27
C VAL A 43 -2.34 18.29 -25.01
N VAL A 44 -1.89 17.45 -24.07
CA VAL A 44 -2.62 17.18 -22.82
C VAL A 44 -2.67 18.43 -21.96
N PHE A 45 -1.55 19.14 -21.81
CA PHE A 45 -1.46 20.34 -20.99
C PHE A 45 -2.31 21.49 -21.53
N GLN A 46 -2.33 21.70 -22.85
CA GLN A 46 -3.20 22.71 -23.47
C GLN A 46 -4.68 22.39 -23.28
N ARG A 47 -5.08 21.11 -23.30
CA ARG A 47 -6.47 20.73 -22.99
C ARG A 47 -6.84 21.06 -21.54
N ILE A 48 -5.93 20.77 -20.60
CA ILE A 48 -6.13 21.06 -19.17
C ILE A 48 -6.19 22.58 -18.91
N LEU A 49 -5.32 23.37 -19.54
CA LEU A 49 -5.26 24.83 -19.33
C LEU A 49 -6.39 25.61 -20.01
N ASN A 50 -6.83 25.17 -21.19
CA ASN A 50 -7.83 25.90 -21.99
C ASN A 50 -9.28 25.59 -21.57
N ASP A 51 -9.48 24.71 -20.58
CA ASP A 51 -10.81 24.34 -20.15
C ASP A 51 -11.45 25.45 -19.27
N LYS A 52 -12.49 26.07 -19.84
CA LYS A 52 -13.31 27.11 -19.20
C LYS A 52 -14.48 26.53 -18.39
N GLU A 53 -14.71 25.21 -18.43
CA GLU A 53 -15.76 24.51 -17.69
C GLU A 53 -15.28 23.92 -16.35
N LYS A 54 -14.28 24.56 -15.71
CA LYS A 54 -14.00 24.35 -14.28
C LYS A 54 -15.28 24.61 -13.47
N GLY A 55 -16.02 23.56 -13.11
CA GLY A 55 -17.18 23.67 -12.22
C GLY A 55 -18.42 22.89 -12.60
N LYS A 56 -18.51 22.26 -13.78
CA LYS A 56 -19.59 21.29 -14.03
C LYS A 56 -19.13 19.89 -13.61
N ILE A 57 -19.30 19.60 -12.33
CA ILE A 57 -19.17 18.24 -11.81
C ILE A 57 -20.15 17.37 -12.61
N SER A 58 -19.63 16.50 -13.49
CA SER A 58 -20.43 15.44 -14.10
C SER A 58 -21.14 14.68 -12.98
N GLU A 59 -22.48 14.56 -13.05
CA GLU A 59 -23.28 13.79 -12.09
C GLU A 59 -22.83 12.33 -11.96
N LYS A 60 -22.05 11.83 -12.93
CA LYS A 60 -21.31 10.58 -12.83
C LYS A 60 -19.83 10.87 -12.61
N ILE A 61 -19.45 10.95 -11.35
CA ILE A 61 -18.04 10.93 -10.93
C ILE A 61 -17.39 9.67 -11.52
N GLU A 62 -16.41 9.87 -12.39
CA GLU A 62 -15.81 8.75 -13.10
C GLU A 62 -14.67 8.14 -12.29
N LYS A 63 -14.76 6.83 -12.04
CA LYS A 63 -13.75 6.02 -11.32
C LYS A 63 -12.32 6.29 -11.80
N ARG A 64 -12.16 6.61 -13.08
CA ARG A 64 -10.90 6.89 -13.76
C ARG A 64 -10.28 8.22 -13.31
N GLY A 65 -11.08 9.28 -13.16
CA GLY A 65 -10.61 10.55 -12.60
C GLY A 65 -10.17 10.42 -11.15
N ILE A 66 -10.86 9.60 -10.35
CA ILE A 66 -10.42 9.27 -8.97
C ILE A 66 -9.10 8.50 -8.99
N LEU A 67 -8.96 7.50 -9.85
CA LEU A 67 -7.72 6.72 -9.99
C LEU A 67 -6.54 7.62 -10.38
N LEU A 68 -6.75 8.55 -11.31
CA LEU A 68 -5.77 9.56 -11.69
C LEU A 68 -5.35 10.44 -10.49
N ASN A 69 -6.30 10.93 -9.71
CA ASN A 69 -5.99 11.75 -8.53
C ASN A 69 -5.16 11.01 -7.48
N VAL A 70 -5.48 9.74 -7.22
CA VAL A 70 -4.69 8.91 -6.30
C VAL A 70 -3.25 8.79 -6.77
N ILE A 71 -3.04 8.59 -8.07
CA ILE A 71 -1.69 8.50 -8.64
C ILE A 71 -0.92 9.78 -8.36
N ILE A 72 -1.49 10.92 -8.75
CA ILE A 72 -0.78 12.20 -8.69
C ILE A 72 -0.42 12.51 -7.24
N LEU A 73 -1.36 12.29 -6.31
CA LEU A 73 -1.11 12.44 -4.88
C LEU A 73 -0.03 11.49 -4.35
N LEU A 74 0.02 10.23 -4.83
CA LEU A 74 1.07 9.29 -4.42
C LEU A 74 2.45 9.66 -4.96
N ASP A 75 2.53 10.20 -6.17
CA ASP A 75 3.79 10.66 -6.74
C ASP A 75 4.32 11.89 -5.98
N ASP A 76 3.46 12.86 -5.75
CA ASP A 76 3.77 14.05 -4.97
C ASP A 76 4.17 13.72 -3.52
N THR A 77 3.43 12.83 -2.86
CA THR A 77 3.76 12.33 -1.52
C THR A 77 5.13 11.64 -1.51
N TYR A 78 5.44 10.85 -2.54
CA TYR A 78 6.74 10.19 -2.66
C TYR A 78 7.88 11.19 -2.88
N GLU A 79 7.69 12.19 -3.74
CA GLU A 79 8.68 13.25 -3.89
C GLU A 79 8.95 13.98 -2.58
N MET A 80 7.89 14.29 -1.84
CA MET A 80 7.98 14.97 -0.56
C MET A 80 8.85 14.15 0.41
N ILE A 81 8.58 12.85 0.55
CA ILE A 81 9.37 11.93 1.39
C ILE A 81 10.83 11.92 0.96
N CYS A 82 11.12 11.86 -0.35
CA CYS A 82 12.48 11.89 -0.86
C CYS A 82 13.20 13.22 -0.55
N LYS A 83 12.51 14.36 -0.56
CA LYS A 83 13.09 15.67 -0.21
C LYS A 83 13.44 15.80 1.27
N GLU A 84 12.77 15.03 2.13
CA GLU A 84 13.04 14.99 3.57
C GLU A 84 14.10 13.94 3.95
N GLU A 85 14.59 13.14 3.00
CA GLU A 85 15.65 12.15 3.28
C GLU A 85 16.90 12.84 3.85
N GLY A 86 17.34 12.38 5.02
CA GLY A 86 18.50 12.94 5.72
C GLY A 86 18.17 14.08 6.69
N PHE A 87 16.91 14.50 6.80
CA PHE A 87 16.48 15.57 7.69
C PHE A 87 15.52 15.06 8.79
N ILE A 88 15.40 15.83 9.87
CA ILE A 88 14.35 15.62 10.87
C ILE A 88 13.01 16.09 10.29
N LEU A 89 12.05 15.18 10.20
CA LEU A 89 10.70 15.48 9.72
C LEU A 89 10.06 16.62 10.50
N LEU A 90 9.80 17.75 9.85
CA LEU A 90 9.19 18.91 10.49
C LEU A 90 7.66 18.79 10.56
N ASN A 91 7.02 19.50 11.51
CA ASN A 91 5.55 19.48 11.64
C ASN A 91 4.82 19.88 10.35
N LYS A 92 5.35 20.85 9.60
CA LYS A 92 4.76 21.26 8.31
C LYS A 92 4.74 20.09 7.31
N SER A 93 5.83 19.35 7.25
CA SER A 93 5.99 18.14 6.44
C SER A 93 5.05 17.02 6.90
N LEU A 94 4.93 16.81 8.21
CA LEU A 94 4.01 15.83 8.79
C LEU A 94 2.54 16.18 8.50
N ASP A 95 2.14 17.45 8.66
CA ASP A 95 0.77 17.88 8.37
C ASP A 95 0.44 17.70 6.88
N TYR A 96 1.40 17.97 6.00
CA TYR A 96 1.28 17.69 4.57
C TYR A 96 1.05 16.20 4.28
N LEU A 97 1.92 15.33 4.82
CA LEU A 97 1.81 13.89 4.66
C LEU A 97 0.49 13.34 5.23
N ILE A 98 0.06 13.80 6.41
CA ILE A 98 -1.22 13.39 7.02
C ILE A 98 -2.40 13.73 6.09
N ASN A 99 -2.45 14.95 5.54
CA ASN A 99 -3.52 15.37 4.65
C ASN A 99 -3.54 14.58 3.34
N ASN A 100 -2.36 14.32 2.76
CA ASN A 100 -2.24 13.49 1.57
C ASN A 100 -2.69 12.04 1.85
N PHE A 101 -2.23 11.42 2.93
CA PHE A 101 -2.65 10.06 3.27
C PHE A 101 -4.14 9.96 3.58
N LEU A 102 -4.75 10.95 4.24
CA LEU A 102 -6.20 11.00 4.44
C LEU A 102 -6.96 10.99 3.11
N SER A 103 -6.52 11.84 2.17
CA SER A 103 -7.10 11.95 0.83
C SER A 103 -6.93 10.65 0.04
N ILE A 104 -5.71 10.11 0.00
CA ILE A 104 -5.38 8.85 -0.67
C ILE A 104 -6.20 7.70 -0.09
N ASN A 105 -6.31 7.59 1.24
CA ASN A 105 -7.05 6.53 1.90
C ASN A 105 -8.54 6.58 1.53
N TRP A 106 -9.14 7.77 1.54
CA TRP A 106 -10.54 7.96 1.16
C TRP A 106 -10.80 7.58 -0.31
N LEU A 107 -9.97 8.10 -1.23
CA LEU A 107 -10.09 7.81 -2.67
C LEU A 107 -9.89 6.32 -2.98
N LEU A 108 -8.86 5.69 -2.40
CA LEU A 108 -8.62 4.26 -2.55
C LEU A 108 -9.75 3.42 -1.96
N ALA A 109 -10.30 3.82 -0.81
CA ALA A 109 -11.45 3.15 -0.24
C ALA A 109 -12.66 3.20 -1.19
N TYR A 110 -12.89 4.33 -1.86
CA TYR A 110 -13.93 4.43 -2.88
C TYR A 110 -13.67 3.48 -4.06
N LEU A 111 -12.47 3.51 -4.63
CA LEU A 111 -12.09 2.66 -5.77
C LEU A 111 -12.21 1.17 -5.47
N LEU A 112 -11.81 0.77 -4.25
CA LEU A 112 -11.79 -0.61 -3.81
C LEU A 112 -13.13 -1.09 -3.23
N ARG A 113 -14.07 -0.20 -2.90
CA ARG A 113 -15.44 -0.55 -2.48
C ARG A 113 -16.35 -0.83 -3.69
N LYS A 114 -16.25 -0.06 -4.78
CA LYS A 114 -17.14 -0.22 -5.94
C LYS A 114 -16.97 -1.52 -6.73
N ASP A 115 -15.85 -2.23 -6.58
CA ASP A 115 -15.66 -3.54 -7.20
C ASP A 115 -16.51 -4.67 -6.54
N PHE A 116 -17.25 -4.36 -5.47
CA PHE A 116 -18.11 -5.31 -4.74
C PHE A 116 -19.56 -5.40 -5.24
N GLU A 117 -20.00 -4.54 -6.17
CA GLU A 117 -21.40 -4.56 -6.64
C GLU A 117 -21.69 -5.69 -7.64
N ASN A 118 -20.68 -6.41 -8.12
CA ASN A 118 -20.85 -7.55 -9.05
C ASN A 118 -20.85 -8.94 -8.37
N GLY A 119 -21.37 -9.07 -7.15
CA GLY A 119 -22.05 -10.34 -6.83
C GLY A 119 -22.02 -10.91 -5.41
N ARG A 120 -21.35 -10.33 -4.40
CA ARG A 120 -21.55 -10.74 -2.99
C ARG A 120 -21.27 -9.58 -2.06
N LYS A 121 -22.29 -9.09 -1.34
CA LYS A 121 -22.12 -8.20 -0.18
C LYS A 121 -21.14 -8.86 0.79
N SER A 122 -19.90 -8.38 0.89
CA SER A 122 -19.13 -8.61 2.11
C SER A 122 -19.44 -7.46 3.06
N GLU A 123 -19.97 -7.80 4.21
CA GLU A 123 -20.12 -6.91 5.33
C GLU A 123 -18.72 -6.38 5.77
N GLY A 124 -18.69 -5.15 6.27
CA GLY A 124 -17.71 -4.75 7.29
C GLY A 124 -16.43 -4.04 6.86
N ASN A 125 -15.66 -4.54 5.89
CA ASN A 125 -14.29 -4.01 5.73
C ASN A 125 -14.20 -2.78 4.81
N THR A 126 -14.39 -1.61 5.41
CA THR A 126 -13.89 -0.36 4.85
C THR A 126 -12.38 -0.48 4.67
N TYR A 127 -11.88 -0.33 3.44
CA TYR A 127 -10.44 -0.28 3.20
C TYR A 127 -9.83 0.87 4.01
N GLN A 128 -8.92 0.53 4.92
CA GLN A 128 -8.32 1.43 5.93
C GLN A 128 -6.80 1.30 5.94
N GLN A 129 -6.21 0.99 4.79
CA GLN A 129 -4.82 0.58 4.76
C GLN A 129 -3.86 1.68 5.20
N SER A 130 -4.24 2.96 5.04
CA SER A 130 -3.42 4.07 5.49
C SER A 130 -3.77 4.58 6.90
N ASP A 131 -4.73 3.99 7.61
CA ASP A 131 -5.07 4.46 8.97
C ASP A 131 -3.86 4.31 9.90
N ILE A 132 -3.14 3.18 9.79
CA ILE A 132 -1.93 2.94 10.58
C ILE A 132 -0.81 3.94 10.29
N ILE A 133 -0.63 4.37 9.03
CA ILE A 133 0.39 5.37 8.68
C ILE A 133 -0.02 6.76 9.15
N ILE A 134 -1.32 7.09 9.10
CA ILE A 134 -1.85 8.37 9.57
C ILE A 134 -1.66 8.49 11.08
N GLU A 135 -1.99 7.44 11.85
CA GLU A 135 -1.77 7.42 13.29
C GLU A 135 -0.27 7.48 13.62
N PHE A 136 0.57 6.77 12.88
CA PHE A 136 2.02 6.85 13.03
C PHE A 136 2.56 8.27 12.83
N LEU A 137 2.13 8.98 11.77
CA LEU A 137 2.52 10.38 11.53
C LEU A 137 2.05 11.32 12.65
N LYS A 138 0.85 11.10 13.20
CA LYS A 138 0.35 11.86 14.35
C LYS A 138 1.21 11.64 15.60
N VAL A 139 1.70 10.41 15.82
CA VAL A 139 2.64 10.10 16.91
C VAL A 139 3.95 10.87 16.72
N ILE A 140 4.57 10.83 15.53
CA ILE A 140 5.79 11.60 15.25
C ILE A 140 5.55 13.10 15.49
N ARG A 141 4.41 13.64 15.05
CA ARG A 141 4.05 15.05 15.26
C ARG A 141 3.95 15.40 16.75
N LYS A 142 3.35 14.52 17.55
CA LYS A 142 3.27 14.68 19.01
C LYS A 142 4.67 14.66 19.63
N GLU A 143 5.52 13.72 19.23
CA GLU A 143 6.91 13.66 19.71
C GLU A 143 7.69 14.92 19.36
N ASN A 144 7.57 15.44 18.14
CA ASN A 144 8.21 16.69 17.74
C ASN A 144 7.77 17.88 18.61
N ASN A 145 6.50 17.94 18.98
CA ASN A 145 6.01 18.98 19.88
C ASN A 145 6.61 18.85 21.28
N ILE A 146 6.71 17.63 21.80
CA ILE A 146 7.36 17.36 23.10
C ILE A 146 8.84 17.75 23.04
N ARG A 147 9.57 17.36 21.99
CA ARG A 147 10.99 17.72 21.78
C ARG A 147 11.18 19.24 21.73
N LYS A 148 10.28 19.97 21.08
CA LYS A 148 10.30 21.45 21.06
C LYS A 148 10.09 22.08 22.44
N MET A 149 9.35 21.43 23.34
CA MET A 149 9.18 21.92 24.71
C MET A 149 10.46 21.67 25.51
N ILE A 150 11.04 20.47 25.42
CA ILE A 150 12.31 20.12 26.08
C ILE A 150 13.46 21.06 25.62
N LYS A 151 13.53 21.36 24.32
CA LYS A 151 14.49 22.32 23.73
C LYS A 151 14.48 23.71 24.33
N LYS A 152 13.33 24.16 24.84
CA LYS A 152 13.22 25.49 25.46
C LYS A 152 13.84 25.51 26.85
N ASP A 153 13.98 24.34 27.47
CA ASP A 153 14.43 24.18 28.84
C ASP A 153 15.89 23.70 28.94
N ASP A 154 16.46 23.08 27.89
CA ASP A 154 17.83 22.56 27.84
C ASP A 154 18.61 22.98 26.57
N ALA A 155 19.86 23.42 26.74
CA ALA A 155 20.80 23.65 25.62
C ALA A 155 21.26 22.30 25.04
N GLU A 156 20.78 21.97 23.84
CA GLU A 156 21.00 20.65 23.26
C GLU A 156 22.46 20.31 22.95
N LYS A 157 22.88 19.12 23.40
CA LYS A 157 24.12 18.49 22.94
C LYS A 157 23.95 17.97 21.52
N GLU A 158 24.97 18.11 20.70
CA GLU A 158 25.04 17.64 19.29
C GLU A 158 24.68 16.14 19.13
N GLU A 159 24.94 15.33 20.16
CA GLU A 159 24.60 13.91 20.22
C GLU A 159 23.09 13.63 20.14
N ASN A 160 22.24 14.48 20.75
CA ASN A 160 20.79 14.34 20.69
C ASN A 160 20.24 14.58 19.28
N ILE A 161 20.85 15.53 18.55
CA ILE A 161 20.47 15.85 17.17
C ILE A 161 20.72 14.64 16.27
N LYS A 162 21.89 14.00 16.39
CA LYS A 162 22.24 12.80 15.61
C LYS A 162 21.30 11.62 15.89
N ILE A 163 20.90 11.43 17.16
CA ILE A 163 19.91 10.40 17.52
C ILE A 163 18.57 10.66 16.81
N TRP A 164 18.12 11.91 16.78
CA TRP A 164 16.85 12.25 16.14
C TRP A 164 16.86 12.20 14.63
N GLU A 165 17.97 12.55 14.00
CA GLU A 165 18.18 12.34 12.56
C GLU A 165 18.11 10.85 12.23
N ASN A 166 18.73 9.99 13.05
CA ASN A 166 18.65 8.54 12.90
C ASN A 166 17.21 8.03 13.05
N VAL A 167 16.46 8.48 14.06
CA VAL A 167 15.05 8.11 14.23
C VAL A 167 14.23 8.55 13.01
N SER A 168 14.37 9.82 12.59
CA SER A 168 13.66 10.35 11.41
C SER A 168 13.95 9.56 10.14
N LYS A 169 15.20 9.09 9.96
CA LYS A 169 15.58 8.24 8.84
C LYS A 169 14.82 6.90 8.82
N TYR A 170 14.63 6.27 9.98
CA TYR A 170 13.84 5.03 10.06
C TYR A 170 12.34 5.29 9.87
N ASP A 171 11.81 6.39 10.40
CA ASP A 171 10.43 6.81 10.21
C ASP A 171 10.13 7.03 8.72
N LEU A 172 10.97 7.79 8.03
CA LEU A 172 10.88 8.04 6.58
C LEU A 172 10.94 6.76 5.77
N LYS A 173 11.86 5.84 6.11
CA LYS A 173 11.96 4.54 5.43
C LYS A 173 10.65 3.75 5.52
N PHE A 174 10.02 3.77 6.70
CA PHE A 174 8.74 3.11 6.91
C PHE A 174 7.60 3.79 6.13
N ILE A 175 7.52 5.13 6.17
CA ILE A 175 6.54 5.89 5.39
C ILE A 175 6.71 5.62 3.88
N LYS A 176 7.96 5.58 3.39
CA LYS A 176 8.30 5.29 2.00
C LYS A 176 7.85 3.90 1.57
N ALA A 177 8.11 2.87 2.37
CA ALA A 177 7.67 1.51 2.09
C ALA A 177 6.14 1.40 1.96
N HIS A 178 5.39 2.15 2.79
CA HIS A 178 3.93 2.23 2.68
C HIS A 178 3.49 2.89 1.36
N VAL A 179 4.13 4.00 0.96
CA VAL A 179 3.84 4.65 -0.33
C VAL A 179 4.15 3.73 -1.52
N GLU A 180 5.27 3.02 -1.50
CA GLU A 180 5.64 2.05 -2.55
C GLU A 180 4.60 0.95 -2.69
N TYR A 181 4.10 0.43 -1.56
CA TYR A 181 3.00 -0.51 -1.56
C TYR A 181 1.71 0.08 -2.16
N LEU A 182 1.32 1.31 -1.78
CA LEU A 182 0.15 1.96 -2.36
C LEU A 182 0.31 2.20 -3.87
N LYS A 183 1.51 2.57 -4.33
CA LYS A 183 1.83 2.67 -5.76
C LYS A 183 1.63 1.33 -6.46
N PHE A 184 2.07 0.22 -5.85
CA PHE A 184 1.85 -1.11 -6.40
C PHE A 184 0.35 -1.46 -6.52
N LEU A 185 -0.45 -1.20 -5.49
CA LEU A 185 -1.91 -1.38 -5.57
C LEU A 185 -2.54 -0.56 -6.69
N VAL A 186 -2.11 0.68 -6.87
CA VAL A 186 -2.60 1.57 -7.90
C VAL A 186 -2.21 1.10 -9.30
N ILE A 187 -1.00 0.56 -9.47
CA ILE A 187 -0.60 -0.10 -10.73
C ILE A 187 -1.54 -1.26 -11.05
N LEU A 188 -1.90 -2.09 -10.06
CA LEU A 188 -2.86 -3.17 -10.27
C LEU A 188 -4.26 -2.66 -10.64
N LEU A 189 -4.70 -1.54 -10.06
CA LEU A 189 -5.93 -0.85 -10.45
C LEU A 189 -5.84 -0.34 -11.88
N CYS A 190 -4.75 0.31 -12.28
CA CYS A 190 -4.52 0.76 -13.66
C CYS A 190 -4.60 -0.40 -14.65
N ILE A 191 -3.93 -1.52 -14.37
CA ILE A 191 -4.00 -2.71 -15.22
C ILE A 191 -5.44 -3.22 -15.31
N THR A 192 -6.14 -3.30 -14.18
CA THR A 192 -7.53 -3.81 -14.10
C THR A 192 -8.51 -2.97 -14.91
N GLU A 193 -8.40 -1.64 -14.86
CA GLU A 193 -9.34 -0.72 -15.51
C GLU A 193 -9.00 -0.43 -16.98
N SER A 194 -7.73 -0.54 -17.35
CA SER A 194 -7.25 -0.10 -18.65
C SER A 194 -7.73 -0.99 -19.80
N PRO A 195 -8.19 -0.38 -20.92
CA PRO A 195 -8.61 -1.13 -22.10
C PRO A 195 -7.43 -1.74 -22.87
N PHE A 196 -6.19 -1.27 -22.63
CA PHE A 196 -5.01 -1.67 -23.41
C PHE A 196 -4.40 -3.01 -22.97
N TYR A 197 -4.72 -3.48 -21.76
CA TYR A 197 -4.24 -4.78 -21.28
C TYR A 197 -5.12 -5.93 -21.78
N SER A 198 -4.57 -7.14 -21.83
CA SER A 198 -5.35 -8.34 -22.15
C SER A 198 -6.39 -8.66 -21.06
N LYS A 199 -7.42 -9.43 -21.42
CA LYS A 199 -8.41 -9.93 -20.44
C LYS A 199 -7.73 -10.75 -19.33
N GLN A 200 -6.72 -11.53 -19.69
CA GLN A 200 -5.94 -12.36 -18.77
C GLN A 200 -5.14 -11.50 -17.78
N SER A 201 -4.43 -10.48 -18.27
CA SER A 201 -3.68 -9.54 -17.43
C SER A 201 -4.60 -8.81 -16.44
N ARG A 202 -5.76 -8.33 -16.90
CA ARG A 202 -6.78 -7.71 -16.04
C ARG A 202 -7.26 -8.65 -14.95
N MET A 203 -7.51 -9.92 -15.29
CA MET A 203 -7.97 -10.93 -14.35
C MET A 203 -6.91 -11.22 -13.27
N ILE A 204 -5.65 -11.39 -13.67
CA ILE A 204 -4.52 -11.60 -12.74
C ILE A 204 -4.36 -10.40 -11.80
N ALA A 205 -4.34 -9.18 -12.34
CA ALA A 205 -4.22 -7.96 -11.54
C ALA A 205 -5.37 -7.81 -10.54
N SER A 206 -6.60 -8.11 -10.96
CA SER A 206 -7.78 -8.09 -10.08
C SER A 206 -7.67 -9.11 -8.95
N GLN A 207 -7.24 -10.35 -9.24
CA GLN A 207 -7.04 -11.39 -8.22
C GLN A 207 -5.94 -11.01 -7.20
N LEU A 208 -4.80 -10.53 -7.69
CA LEU A 208 -3.67 -10.08 -6.87
C LEU A 208 -4.07 -8.91 -5.98
N LYS A 209 -4.70 -7.87 -6.54
CA LYS A 209 -5.27 -6.73 -5.80
C LYS A 209 -6.22 -7.18 -4.69
N ASN A 210 -7.14 -8.10 -5.00
CA ASN A 210 -8.12 -8.58 -4.04
C ASN A 210 -7.49 -9.40 -2.90
N CYS A 211 -6.41 -10.14 -3.17
CA CYS A 211 -5.65 -10.84 -2.14
C CYS A 211 -4.91 -9.86 -1.24
N LEU A 212 -4.16 -8.91 -1.80
CA LEU A 212 -3.42 -7.90 -1.05
C LEU A 212 -4.33 -7.05 -0.17
N LYS A 213 -5.46 -6.61 -0.73
CA LYS A 213 -6.49 -5.86 0.00
C LYS A 213 -6.97 -6.61 1.24
N LYS A 214 -7.04 -7.95 1.21
CA LYS A 214 -7.51 -8.77 2.35
C LYS A 214 -6.40 -9.07 3.36
N ILE A 215 -5.20 -9.36 2.86
CA ILE A 215 -4.07 -9.78 3.70
C ILE A 215 -3.47 -8.58 4.44
N LEU A 216 -3.37 -7.43 3.78
CA LEU A 216 -2.62 -6.28 4.28
C LEU A 216 -3.50 -5.19 4.91
N VAL A 217 -4.73 -5.54 5.32
CA VAL A 217 -5.61 -4.59 6.03
C VAL A 217 -4.97 -4.19 7.35
N ASN A 218 -4.85 -2.88 7.61
CA ASN A 218 -4.30 -2.32 8.84
C ASN A 218 -2.92 -2.88 9.22
N CYS A 219 -2.15 -3.23 8.20
CA CYS A 219 -0.80 -3.72 8.34
C CYS A 219 0.19 -2.59 8.09
N ARG A 220 1.27 -2.63 8.83
CA ARG A 220 2.43 -1.77 8.67
C ARG A 220 3.40 -2.40 7.67
N ILE A 221 3.60 -1.83 6.49
CA ILE A 221 4.56 -2.36 5.50
C ILE A 221 5.99 -1.98 5.90
N GLU A 222 6.85 -2.94 6.24
CA GLU A 222 8.25 -2.66 6.58
C GLU A 222 9.15 -2.56 5.35
N LYS A 223 8.93 -3.46 4.38
CA LYS A 223 9.75 -3.54 3.18
C LYS A 223 9.01 -4.24 2.06
N PHE A 224 9.22 -3.76 0.85
CA PHE A 224 8.72 -4.38 -0.36
C PHE A 224 9.90 -4.64 -1.30
N PHE A 225 10.00 -5.87 -1.79
CA PHE A 225 10.98 -6.29 -2.77
C PHE A 225 10.25 -6.88 -3.96
N MET A 226 10.70 -6.50 -5.16
CA MET A 226 10.27 -7.11 -6.40
C MET A 226 11.53 -7.55 -7.12
N GLU A 227 11.57 -8.80 -7.57
CA GLU A 227 12.67 -9.23 -8.42
C GLU A 227 12.63 -8.39 -9.71
N PRO A 228 13.75 -7.74 -10.08
CA PRO A 228 13.81 -7.03 -11.33
C PRO A 228 13.80 -8.07 -12.44
N ASN A 229 12.68 -8.24 -13.13
CA ASN A 229 12.61 -9.03 -14.37
C ASN A 229 13.37 -8.26 -15.46
N ILE A 230 14.70 -8.35 -15.47
CA ILE A 230 15.52 -7.66 -16.47
C ILE A 230 15.52 -8.43 -17.80
N GLN A 231 15.18 -9.72 -17.80
CA GLN A 231 14.95 -10.51 -19.01
C GLN A 231 14.07 -11.71 -18.64
N TYR A 232 13.01 -11.97 -19.40
CA TYR A 232 12.54 -13.36 -19.55
C TYR A 232 13.67 -14.06 -20.30
N SER A 233 14.64 -14.66 -19.60
CA SER A 233 15.46 -15.69 -20.24
C SER A 233 14.65 -16.97 -20.14
N GLU A 234 14.32 -17.56 -21.29
CA GLU A 234 13.89 -18.96 -21.37
C GLU A 234 14.99 -19.91 -20.83
N GLU A 235 16.17 -19.35 -20.52
CA GLU A 235 17.33 -19.96 -19.89
C GLU A 235 17.66 -19.26 -18.55
N GLU A 236 16.87 -19.46 -17.50
CA GLU A 236 17.36 -19.29 -16.12
C GLU A 236 18.16 -20.57 -15.75
N PHE A 237 19.38 -20.69 -16.26
CA PHE A 237 20.35 -21.66 -15.76
C PHE A 237 20.94 -21.14 -14.43
N GLY A 238 20.25 -21.39 -13.32
CA GLY A 238 20.76 -21.14 -11.96
C GLY A 238 19.67 -20.70 -10.98
N ILE A 239 19.69 -21.30 -9.79
CA ILE A 239 18.80 -21.14 -8.61
C ILE A 239 17.38 -20.69 -8.98
N HIS A 240 16.44 -21.64 -9.05
CA HIS A 240 15.00 -21.40 -9.16
C HIS A 240 14.49 -20.40 -8.10
N THR A 241 14.59 -19.09 -8.32
CA THR A 241 13.90 -18.11 -7.49
C THR A 241 12.48 -18.02 -8.00
N THR A 242 11.67 -18.91 -7.46
CA THR A 242 10.24 -19.00 -7.78
C THR A 242 9.50 -17.78 -7.23
N THR A 243 10.10 -17.04 -6.30
CA THR A 243 9.54 -15.86 -5.64
C THR A 243 9.75 -14.59 -6.45
N LYS A 244 8.67 -13.99 -6.93
CA LYS A 244 8.72 -12.76 -7.75
C LYS A 244 8.55 -11.47 -6.97
N PHE A 245 7.93 -11.52 -5.80
CA PHE A 245 7.96 -10.40 -4.86
C PHE A 245 7.85 -10.89 -3.41
N GLU A 246 8.39 -10.08 -2.50
CA GLU A 246 8.28 -10.24 -1.06
C GLU A 246 7.80 -8.95 -0.39
N MET A 247 6.81 -9.03 0.48
CA MET A 247 6.33 -7.93 1.32
C MET A 247 6.45 -8.31 2.79
N TYR A 248 7.30 -7.58 3.52
CA TYR A 248 7.43 -7.70 4.96
C TYR A 248 6.45 -6.72 5.61
N PHE A 249 5.61 -7.20 6.51
CA PHE A 249 4.61 -6.39 7.18
C PHE A 249 4.38 -6.78 8.64
N ILE A 250 3.87 -5.83 9.41
CA ILE A 250 3.57 -6.01 10.84
C ILE A 250 2.08 -5.75 11.07
N GLN A 251 1.42 -6.67 11.76
CA GLN A 251 0.06 -6.48 12.25
C GLN A 251 0.03 -5.49 13.42
N SER A 252 -1.14 -4.93 13.74
CA SER A 252 -1.23 -3.92 14.81
C SER A 252 -0.92 -4.45 16.22
N ASN A 253 -0.89 -5.77 16.42
CA ASN A 253 -0.41 -6.41 17.64
C ASN A 253 1.12 -6.62 17.69
N GLY A 254 1.85 -6.18 16.67
CA GLY A 254 3.31 -6.28 16.59
C GLY A 254 3.85 -7.56 15.93
N ASP A 255 2.99 -8.50 15.55
CA ASP A 255 3.40 -9.73 14.87
C ASP A 255 3.88 -9.44 13.45
N ARG A 256 4.88 -10.20 12.97
CA ARG A 256 5.61 -9.90 11.74
C ARG A 256 5.49 -11.04 10.74
N TYR A 257 5.26 -10.69 9.48
CA TYR A 257 5.02 -11.64 8.42
C TYR A 257 5.74 -11.23 7.15
N CYS A 258 6.04 -12.22 6.31
CA CYS A 258 6.49 -12.07 4.94
C CYS A 258 5.45 -12.70 4.01
N LEU A 259 4.85 -11.89 3.14
CA LEU A 259 4.01 -12.33 2.04
C LEU A 259 4.88 -12.48 0.80
N ARG A 260 4.88 -13.68 0.21
CA ARG A 260 5.58 -14.01 -1.02
C ARG A 260 4.59 -14.34 -2.12
N LEU A 261 4.89 -13.92 -3.34
CA LEU A 261 4.24 -14.43 -4.54
C LEU A 261 5.19 -15.36 -5.27
N ASP A 262 4.84 -16.64 -5.31
CA ASP A 262 5.66 -17.67 -5.90
C ASP A 262 5.03 -18.17 -7.20
N PHE A 263 5.86 -18.32 -8.21
CA PHE A 263 5.57 -19.00 -9.47
C PHE A 263 5.47 -20.51 -9.26
N PRO A 264 4.88 -21.24 -10.22
CA PRO A 264 4.77 -22.69 -10.12
C PRO A 264 6.12 -23.36 -9.85
N HIS A 265 6.17 -24.21 -8.83
CA HIS A 265 7.37 -24.95 -8.47
C HIS A 265 7.02 -26.18 -7.63
N ASN A 266 7.91 -27.18 -7.65
CA ASN A 266 7.72 -28.46 -6.98
C ASN A 266 6.34 -29.07 -7.33
N ASP A 267 5.49 -29.21 -6.33
CA ASP A 267 4.14 -29.78 -6.33
C ASP A 267 3.04 -28.74 -6.61
N VAL A 268 3.35 -27.45 -6.63
CA VAL A 268 2.37 -26.37 -6.86
C VAL A 268 2.43 -25.88 -8.31
N LYS A 269 1.46 -26.28 -9.12
CA LYS A 269 1.38 -25.97 -10.57
C LYS A 269 0.89 -24.56 -10.92
N LYS A 270 0.66 -23.69 -9.93
CA LYS A 270 0.05 -22.36 -10.13
C LYS A 270 0.80 -21.29 -9.36
N ILE A 271 0.68 -20.05 -9.84
CA ILE A 271 1.07 -18.87 -9.05
C ILE A 271 0.27 -18.89 -7.75
N HIS A 272 0.95 -18.73 -6.62
CA HIS A 272 0.33 -18.77 -5.30
C HIS A 272 1.00 -17.80 -4.36
N PHE A 273 0.26 -17.39 -3.33
CA PHE A 273 0.83 -16.64 -2.24
C PHE A 273 1.26 -17.59 -1.15
N ASN A 274 2.38 -17.27 -0.51
CA ASN A 274 2.83 -17.88 0.72
C ASN A 274 2.95 -16.79 1.80
N ILE A 275 2.55 -17.12 3.02
CA ILE A 275 2.75 -16.26 4.19
C ILE A 275 3.62 -17.00 5.17
N HIS A 276 4.70 -16.37 5.60
CA HIS A 276 5.66 -16.92 6.55
C HIS A 276 5.99 -15.91 7.65
N GLU A 277 6.46 -16.38 8.79
CA GLU A 277 7.07 -15.57 9.84
C GLU A 277 8.54 -15.45 9.43
N PRO A 278 9.25 -14.38 9.84
CA PRO A 278 10.70 -14.35 9.68
C PRO A 278 11.31 -15.65 10.24
N PHE A 279 11.96 -16.41 9.37
CA PHE A 279 12.63 -17.69 9.67
C PHE A 279 11.73 -18.88 10.04
N ARG A 280 10.40 -18.81 9.87
CA ARG A 280 9.45 -19.87 10.28
C ARG A 280 8.21 -20.00 9.39
N GLY A 281 7.64 -21.19 9.34
CA GLY A 281 6.35 -21.43 8.69
C GLY A 281 5.18 -20.84 9.48
N THR A 282 4.18 -20.31 8.77
CA THR A 282 2.87 -19.89 9.30
C THR A 282 1.82 -20.20 8.24
N ALA A 283 0.55 -20.14 8.63
CA ALA A 283 -0.60 -20.28 7.76
C ALA A 283 -1.22 -18.91 7.44
N PHE A 284 -2.09 -18.89 6.43
CA PHE A 284 -2.96 -17.75 6.15
C PHE A 284 -3.93 -17.52 7.32
N PRO A 285 -4.33 -16.27 7.60
CA PRO A 285 -5.35 -16.02 8.62
C PRO A 285 -6.63 -16.78 8.31
N ILE A 286 -7.25 -17.33 9.35
CA ILE A 286 -8.51 -18.07 9.26
C ILE A 286 -9.69 -17.13 9.48
N LYS A 287 -10.86 -17.49 8.94
CA LYS A 287 -12.09 -16.72 9.10
C LYS A 287 -12.74 -17.00 10.43
N LYS A 288 -13.67 -16.12 10.82
CA LYS A 288 -14.47 -16.27 12.05
C LYS A 288 -15.12 -17.64 12.24
N TYR A 289 -15.71 -18.24 11.20
CA TYR A 289 -16.35 -19.56 11.34
C TYR A 289 -15.30 -20.66 11.59
N GLU A 290 -14.15 -20.60 10.93
CA GLU A 290 -13.04 -21.57 11.11
C GLU A 290 -12.47 -21.46 12.52
N PHE A 291 -12.33 -20.24 13.03
CA PHE A 291 -11.93 -20.00 14.41
C PHE A 291 -12.98 -20.54 15.40
N GLN A 292 -14.27 -20.34 15.13
CA GLN A 292 -15.35 -20.87 15.96
C GLN A 292 -15.34 -22.40 16.01
N GLU A 293 -15.17 -23.07 14.86
CA GLU A 293 -15.01 -24.53 14.80
C GLU A 293 -13.80 -25.03 15.59
N LEU A 294 -12.71 -24.25 15.65
CA LEU A 294 -11.56 -24.58 16.49
C LEU A 294 -11.87 -24.40 17.98
N CYS A 295 -12.57 -23.34 18.38
CA CYS A 295 -13.03 -23.16 19.76
C CYS A 295 -13.89 -24.34 20.22
N ASP A 296 -14.80 -24.81 19.37
CA ASP A 296 -15.68 -25.93 19.68
C ASP A 296 -14.91 -27.26 19.82
N LYS A 297 -13.82 -27.44 19.06
CA LYS A 297 -12.94 -28.63 19.12
C LYS A 297 -11.96 -28.60 20.29
N CYS A 298 -11.62 -27.42 20.78
CA CYS A 298 -10.62 -27.22 21.84
C CYS A 298 -11.19 -26.35 22.98
N PRO A 299 -12.27 -26.79 23.67
CA PRO A 299 -12.99 -25.95 24.63
C PRO A 299 -12.15 -25.55 25.85
N ASP A 300 -11.16 -26.37 26.21
CA ASP A 300 -10.27 -26.13 27.35
C ASP A 300 -9.03 -25.30 26.98
N CYS A 301 -8.88 -24.90 25.71
CA CYS A 301 -7.74 -24.14 25.22
C CYS A 301 -8.15 -22.69 24.92
N ASP A 302 -7.54 -21.71 25.59
CA ASP A 302 -7.74 -20.31 25.24
C ASP A 302 -7.05 -19.98 23.91
N LEU A 303 -7.81 -20.10 22.82
CA LEU A 303 -7.30 -19.83 21.47
C LEU A 303 -6.85 -18.37 21.28
N ASN A 304 -7.23 -17.43 22.17
CA ASN A 304 -6.71 -16.06 22.11
C ASN A 304 -5.21 -15.99 22.38
N ASP A 305 -4.60 -16.99 23.00
CA ASP A 305 -3.15 -17.07 23.18
C ASP A 305 -2.40 -17.27 21.85
N PHE A 306 -3.09 -17.89 20.90
CA PHE A 306 -2.54 -18.35 19.64
C PHE A 306 -2.98 -17.50 18.45
N PHE A 307 -4.13 -16.84 18.57
CA PHE A 307 -4.70 -16.04 17.50
C PHE A 307 -4.85 -14.57 17.88
N TYR A 308 -4.64 -13.70 16.90
CA TYR A 308 -4.91 -12.28 16.97
C TYR A 308 -6.06 -11.93 16.03
N LYS A 309 -7.15 -11.39 16.59
CA LYS A 309 -8.33 -11.01 15.81
C LYS A 309 -8.15 -9.61 15.22
N TYR A 310 -8.31 -9.51 13.91
CA TYR A 310 -8.45 -8.23 13.22
C TYR A 310 -9.57 -8.30 12.17
N GLY A 311 -10.59 -7.46 12.33
CA GLY A 311 -11.83 -7.56 11.55
C GLY A 311 -12.47 -8.95 11.69
N ASP A 312 -12.74 -9.59 10.55
CA ASP A 312 -13.30 -10.95 10.46
C ASP A 312 -12.24 -12.06 10.32
N CYS A 313 -10.96 -11.70 10.46
CA CYS A 313 -9.82 -12.61 10.32
C CYS A 313 -9.15 -12.87 11.68
N TYR A 314 -8.68 -14.10 11.87
CA TYR A 314 -7.89 -14.54 13.02
C TYR A 314 -6.50 -14.94 12.52
N TRP A 315 -5.52 -14.15 12.90
CA TRP A 315 -4.11 -14.29 12.52
C TRP A 315 -3.37 -15.17 13.51
N PHE A 316 -2.53 -16.09 13.02
CA PHE A 316 -1.65 -16.89 13.86
C PHE A 316 -0.62 -15.98 14.51
N LYS A 317 -0.63 -15.87 15.84
CA LYS A 317 0.35 -15.05 16.56
C LYS A 317 1.76 -15.60 16.38
N ASN A 318 2.75 -14.72 16.42
CA ASN A 318 4.16 -15.11 16.34
C ASN A 318 4.50 -16.25 17.30
N ASN A 319 5.39 -17.14 16.87
CA ASN A 319 5.81 -18.33 17.63
C ASN A 319 4.68 -19.34 17.88
N PHE A 320 3.68 -19.41 17.00
CA PHE A 320 2.49 -20.25 17.16
C PHE A 320 2.83 -21.71 17.56
N LEU A 321 3.73 -22.36 16.82
CA LEU A 321 4.12 -23.75 17.11
C LEU A 321 4.82 -23.93 18.47
N LEU A 322 5.59 -22.94 18.92
CA LEU A 322 6.21 -22.98 20.25
C LEU A 322 5.14 -22.82 21.33
N LYS A 323 4.21 -21.88 21.15
CA LYS A 323 3.09 -21.69 22.08
C LYS A 323 2.27 -22.97 22.22
N ILE A 324 2.04 -23.71 21.13
CA ILE A 324 1.31 -24.98 21.18
C ILE A 324 2.08 -25.98 22.04
N LYS A 325 3.39 -26.13 21.82
CA LYS A 325 4.22 -27.04 22.64
C LYS A 325 4.27 -26.68 24.12
N GLU A 326 4.18 -25.38 24.44
CA GLU A 326 4.24 -24.89 25.81
C GLU A 326 2.90 -25.03 26.55
N LYS A 327 1.79 -24.72 25.86
CA LYS A 327 0.45 -24.60 26.47
C LYS A 327 -0.43 -25.82 26.27
N CYS A 328 -0.24 -26.56 25.18
CA CYS A 328 -0.96 -27.80 24.89
C CYS A 328 -0.05 -29.00 25.17
N LYS A 329 0.54 -29.04 26.38
CA LYS A 329 1.23 -30.25 26.85
C LYS A 329 0.16 -31.29 27.19
N ASP A 330 -0.22 -32.07 26.18
CA ASP A 330 -0.62 -33.48 26.23
C ASP A 330 -0.88 -33.97 24.80
#